data_AF-A0A327GYB8-F1
#
_entry.id   AF-A0A327GYB8-F1
#
_cell.length_a   1.000
_cell.length_b   1.000
_cell.length_c   1.000
_cell.angle_alpha   90.00
_cell.angle_beta   90.00
_cell.angle_gamma   90.00
#
_symmetry.space_group_name_H-M   'P 1'
#
loop_
_entity.id
_entity.type
_entity.pdbx_description
1 polymer ?
#
loop_
_entity_poly.entity_id
_entity_poly.type
_entity_poly.pdbx_seq_one_letter_code
_entity_poly.pdbx_strand_id
1 'polypeptide(L)'
;MISLSGLIVDACGWVALVDAKINLDIELKSILGQPELILTDAVLIELKKIDEDRKGLLLELLTSRARIIHSNDSYTDDGLIRLSIETGYPVLTVDRDLKRRLISVGCSYVEVTAGRTLRLVD
;
A
#
# COMPACT_ATOMS: atom_id res chain seq x y z
N MET A 1 -7.60 -23.26 6.50
CA MET A 1 -7.01 -22.13 7.22
C MET A 1 -6.90 -21.01 6.21
N ILE A 2 -7.79 -20.01 6.25
CA ILE A 2 -7.62 -18.84 5.39
C ILE A 2 -6.48 -18.07 6.04
N SER A 3 -5.27 -18.15 5.48
CA SER A 3 -4.21 -17.23 5.88
C SER A 3 -4.74 -15.83 5.61
N LEU A 4 -4.92 -15.02 6.64
CA LEU A 4 -5.28 -13.61 6.46
C LEU A 4 -4.08 -12.97 5.74
N SER A 5 -4.25 -12.67 4.45
CA SER A 5 -3.31 -11.86 3.69
C SER A 5 -3.60 -10.38 3.97
N GLY A 6 -2.56 -9.56 4.00
CA GLY A 6 -2.69 -8.12 4.13
C GLY A 6 -1.91 -7.40 3.04
N LEU A 7 -2.23 -6.13 2.84
CA LEU A 7 -1.50 -5.23 1.95
C LEU A 7 -1.28 -3.91 2.66
N ILE A 8 -0.01 -3.58 2.93
CA ILE A 8 0.37 -2.29 3.51
C ILE A 8 0.31 -1.24 2.41
N VAL A 9 -0.40 -0.15 2.66
CA VAL A 9 -0.57 0.93 1.69
C VAL A 9 0.44 2.04 1.95
N ASP A 10 1.24 2.37 0.95
CA ASP A 10 2.04 3.59 0.88
C ASP A 10 1.28 4.67 0.09
N ALA A 11 1.52 5.95 0.38
CA ALA A 11 0.83 7.07 -0.23
C ALA A 11 1.06 7.12 -1.75
N CYS A 12 2.31 7.00 -2.20
CA CYS A 12 2.61 7.07 -3.63
C CYS A 12 2.04 5.86 -4.38
N GLY A 13 1.99 4.68 -3.75
CA GLY A 13 1.36 3.49 -4.30
C GLY A 13 -0.14 3.65 -4.49
N TRP A 14 -0.84 4.22 -3.50
CA TRP A 14 -2.28 4.50 -3.61
C TRP A 14 -2.59 5.54 -4.68
N VAL A 15 -1.83 6.64 -4.72
CA VAL A 15 -1.98 7.69 -5.74
C VAL A 15 -1.80 7.10 -7.14
N ALA A 16 -0.75 6.31 -7.37
CA ALA A 16 -0.50 5.66 -8.65
C ALA A 16 -1.63 4.71 -9.06
N LEU A 17 -2.22 4.00 -8.10
CA LEU A 17 -3.31 3.07 -8.34
C LEU A 17 -4.58 3.79 -8.80
N VAL A 18 -4.93 4.88 -8.11
CA VAL A 18 -6.07 5.73 -8.46
C VAL A 18 -5.85 6.39 -9.82
N ASP A 19 -4.66 6.92 -10.09
CA ASP A 19 -4.32 7.56 -11.36
C ASP A 19 -4.37 6.59 -12.54
N ALA A 20 -3.96 5.35 -12.33
CA ALA A 20 -4.06 4.28 -13.31
C ALA A 20 -5.51 3.78 -13.51
N LYS A 21 -6.47 4.21 -12.68
CA LYS A 21 -7.88 3.77 -12.68
C LYS A 21 -8.01 2.25 -12.59
N ILE A 22 -7.16 1.64 -11.77
CA ILE A 22 -7.11 0.19 -11.59
C ILE A 22 -8.30 -0.27 -10.76
N ASN A 23 -8.95 -1.36 -11.20
CA ASN A 23 -9.92 -2.05 -10.37
C ASN A 23 -9.18 -2.88 -9.30
N LEU A 24 -9.05 -2.29 -8.11
CA LEU A 24 -8.33 -2.86 -6.98
C LEU A 24 -8.77 -4.29 -6.66
N ASP A 25 -10.08 -4.57 -6.64
CA ASP A 25 -10.61 -5.86 -6.25
C ASP A 25 -10.26 -6.97 -7.24
N ILE A 26 -10.31 -6.66 -8.54
CA ILE A 26 -9.98 -7.62 -9.59
C ILE A 26 -8.48 -7.92 -9.57
N GLU A 27 -7.65 -6.87 -9.53
CA GLU A 27 -6.21 -7.03 -9.58
C GLU A 27 -5.64 -7.65 -8.31
N LEU A 28 -6.09 -7.24 -7.11
CA LEU A 28 -5.65 -7.87 -5.87
C LEU A 28 -6.07 -9.35 -5.78
N LYS A 29 -7.23 -9.71 -6.32
CA LYS A 29 -7.70 -11.09 -6.31
C LYS A 29 -6.79 -12.05 -7.06
N SER A 30 -6.14 -11.60 -8.13
CA SER A 30 -5.23 -12.44 -8.91
C SER A 30 -3.86 -12.63 -8.25
N ILE A 31 -3.43 -11.69 -7.38
CA ILE A 31 -2.10 -11.73 -6.75
C ILE A 31 -2.09 -12.07 -5.26
N LEU A 32 -3.09 -11.63 -4.50
CA LEU A 32 -3.16 -11.72 -3.03
C LEU A 32 -4.51 -12.21 -2.50
N GLY A 33 -5.45 -12.54 -3.40
CA GLY A 33 -6.82 -12.88 -3.04
C GLY A 33 -7.59 -11.66 -2.54
N GLN A 34 -8.11 -11.70 -1.31
CA GLN A 34 -8.86 -10.59 -0.73
C GLN A 34 -8.12 -10.09 0.51
N PRO A 35 -6.97 -9.39 0.34
CA PRO A 35 -6.19 -8.95 1.48
C PRO A 35 -6.92 -7.86 2.27
N GLU A 36 -6.68 -7.82 3.58
CA GLU A 36 -7.01 -6.66 4.39
C GLU A 36 -6.08 -5.50 4.01
N LEU A 37 -6.63 -4.32 3.71
CA LEU A 37 -5.79 -3.13 3.49
C LEU A 37 -5.32 -2.60 4.85
N ILE A 38 -4.03 -2.36 4.96
CA ILE A 38 -3.40 -1.84 6.18
C ILE A 38 -2.91 -0.43 5.89
N LEU A 39 -3.35 0.54 6.69
CA LEU A 39 -3.01 1.95 6.51
C LEU A 39 -2.45 2.50 7.82
N THR A 40 -1.30 3.16 7.79
CA THR A 40 -0.82 3.88 8.98
C THR A 40 -1.46 5.26 9.05
N ASP A 41 -1.57 5.81 10.25
CA ASP A 41 -2.01 7.20 10.46
C ASP A 41 -1.10 8.21 9.74
N ALA A 42 0.20 7.97 9.71
CA ALA A 42 1.17 8.78 8.95
C ALA A 42 0.85 8.82 7.45
N VAL A 43 0.62 7.66 6.81
CA VAL A 43 0.25 7.59 5.38
C VAL A 43 -1.11 8.25 5.14
N LEU A 44 -2.08 8.05 6.05
CA LEU A 44 -3.37 8.73 5.94
C LEU A 44 -3.25 10.26 5.99
N ILE A 45 -2.36 10.79 6.83
CA ILE A 45 -2.08 12.23 6.90
C ILE A 45 -1.46 12.73 5.60
N GLU A 46 -0.51 11.99 5.03
CA GLU A 46 0.09 12.34 3.74
C GLU A 46 -0.95 12.34 2.62
N LEU A 47 -1.77 11.29 2.53
CA LEU A 47 -2.83 11.19 1.53
C LEU A 47 -3.87 12.32 1.66
N LYS A 48 -4.23 12.72 2.90
CA LYS A 48 -5.12 13.87 3.13
C LYS A 48 -4.50 15.17 2.62
N LYS A 49 -3.21 15.42 2.89
CA LYS A 49 -2.50 16.59 2.37
C LYS A 49 -2.48 16.60 0.84
N ILE A 50 -2.25 15.45 0.21
CA ILE A 50 -2.28 15.36 -1.26
C ILE A 50 -3.69 15.62 -1.79
N ASP A 51 -4.75 15.12 -1.13
CA ASP A 51 -6.14 15.29 -1.58
C ASP A 51 -6.64 16.74 -1.42
N GLU A 52 -6.04 17.54 -0.51
CA GLU A 52 -6.28 18.98 -0.40
C GLU A 52 -5.85 19.72 -1.69
N ASP A 53 -4.71 19.35 -2.27
CA ASP A 53 -4.19 19.93 -3.52
C ASP A 53 -4.82 19.31 -4.77
N ARG A 54 -5.17 18.02 -4.72
CA ARG A 54 -5.74 17.27 -5.86
C ARG A 54 -6.85 16.31 -5.41
N LYS A 55 -8.09 16.71 -5.69
CA LYS A 55 -9.25 15.86 -5.42
C LYS A 55 -9.22 14.55 -6.20
N GLY A 56 -9.81 13.52 -5.61
CA GLY A 56 -10.14 12.29 -6.30
C GLY A 56 -9.29 11.09 -5.90
N LEU A 57 -8.58 11.16 -4.77
CA LEU A 57 -7.82 10.03 -4.24
C LEU A 57 -8.67 8.92 -3.62
N LEU A 58 -10.00 9.00 -3.72
CA LEU A 58 -10.92 7.99 -3.18
C LEU A 58 -10.66 7.67 -1.70
N LEU A 59 -10.30 8.69 -0.89
CA LEU A 59 -9.90 8.48 0.51
C LEU A 59 -10.99 7.81 1.34
N GLU A 60 -12.26 8.14 1.10
CA GLU A 60 -13.39 7.50 1.79
C GLU A 60 -13.46 5.98 1.52
N LEU A 61 -13.20 5.57 0.28
CA LEU A 61 -13.11 4.15 -0.09
C LEU A 61 -11.93 3.47 0.60
N LEU A 62 -10.76 4.11 0.60
CA LEU A 62 -9.58 3.58 1.28
C LEU A 62 -9.85 3.39 2.77
N THR A 63 -10.33 4.45 3.47
CA THR A 63 -10.52 4.42 4.92
C THR A 63 -11.66 3.51 5.36
N SER A 64 -12.67 3.28 4.52
CA SER A 64 -13.77 2.35 4.84
C SER A 64 -13.37 0.87 4.70
N ARG A 65 -12.29 0.58 3.97
CA ARG A 65 -11.79 -0.77 3.72
C ARG A 65 -10.50 -1.10 4.44
N ALA A 66 -9.78 -0.09 4.90
CA ALA A 66 -8.49 -0.26 5.56
C ALA A 66 -8.64 -0.36 7.07
N ARG A 67 -7.86 -1.28 7.66
CA ARG A 67 -7.54 -1.25 9.09
C ARG A 67 -6.47 -0.19 9.32
N ILE A 68 -6.83 0.85 10.06
CA ILE A 68 -5.91 1.92 10.42
C ILE A 68 -5.06 1.47 11.61
N ILE A 69 -3.74 1.54 11.46
CA ILE A 69 -2.77 1.30 12.53
C ILE A 69 -2.24 2.65 12.99
N HIS A 70 -2.36 2.91 14.29
CA HIS A 70 -1.74 4.06 14.93
C HIS A 70 -0.31 3.68 15.33
N SER A 71 0.67 4.32 14.70
CA SER A 71 2.08 4.13 15.06
C SER A 71 2.66 5.44 15.55
N ASN A 72 3.36 5.39 16.68
CA ASN A 72 4.20 6.50 17.12
C ASN A 72 5.47 6.64 16.25
N ASP A 73 5.73 5.65 15.38
CA ASP A 73 6.84 5.67 14.44
C ASP A 73 6.55 6.68 13.32
N SER A 74 7.46 7.63 13.17
CA SER A 74 7.36 8.79 12.30
C SER A 74 7.16 8.44 10.83
N TYR A 75 6.41 9.32 10.13
CA TYR A 75 6.20 9.55 8.69
C TYR A 75 7.28 9.09 7.69
N THR A 76 7.67 7.82 7.72
CA THR A 76 8.82 7.34 6.98
C THR A 76 8.60 5.95 6.44
N ASP A 77 9.22 5.70 5.29
CA ASP A 77 9.43 4.40 4.69
C ASP A 77 9.88 3.33 5.70
N ASP A 78 10.66 3.72 6.72
CA ASP A 78 11.17 2.83 7.76
C ASP A 78 10.04 2.17 8.56
N GLY A 79 8.96 2.91 8.84
CA GLY A 79 7.79 2.39 9.52
C GLY A 79 7.05 1.34 8.68
N LEU A 80 6.94 1.56 7.37
CA LEU A 80 6.31 0.63 6.44
C LEU A 80 7.15 -0.65 6.28
N ILE A 81 8.47 -0.51 6.18
CA ILE A 81 9.39 -1.65 6.13
C ILE A 81 9.29 -2.47 7.42
N ARG A 82 9.34 -1.82 8.59
CA ARG A 82 9.20 -2.51 9.88
C ARG A 82 7.88 -3.27 9.98
N LEU A 83 6.77 -2.64 9.59
CA LEU A 83 5.46 -3.28 9.57
C LEU A 83 5.42 -4.48 8.62
N SER A 84 6.07 -4.38 7.45
CA SER A 84 6.20 -5.48 6.49
C SER A 84 7.02 -6.63 7.05
N ILE A 85 8.14 -6.34 7.75
CA ILE A 85 8.96 -7.36 8.44
C ILE A 85 8.13 -8.08 9.51
N GLU A 86 7.39 -7.34 10.33
CA GLU A 86 6.64 -7.89 11.46
C GLU A 86 5.43 -8.74 11.03
N THR A 87 4.79 -8.36 9.92
CA THR A 87 3.55 -9.00 9.45
C THR A 87 3.76 -9.98 8.30
N GLY A 88 4.87 -9.86 7.56
CA GLY A 88 5.11 -10.56 6.29
C GLY A 88 4.26 -10.04 5.14
N TYR A 89 3.53 -8.92 5.31
CA TYR A 89 2.66 -8.38 4.26
C TYR A 89 3.44 -7.52 3.26
N PRO A 90 3.11 -7.60 1.95
CA PRO A 90 3.70 -6.73 0.96
C PRO A 90 3.28 -5.27 1.15
N VAL A 91 4.11 -4.35 0.64
CA VAL A 91 3.81 -2.91 0.58
C VAL A 91 3.41 -2.50 -0.84
N LEU A 92 2.25 -1.88 -1.01
CA LEU A 92 1.83 -1.24 -2.27
C LEU A 92 2.59 0.06 -2.46
N THR A 93 3.60 0.10 -3.33
CA THR A 93 4.40 1.31 -3.59
C THR A 93 4.89 1.38 -5.04
N VAL A 94 5.11 2.60 -5.54
CA VAL A 94 5.83 2.84 -6.80
C VAL A 94 7.24 3.41 -6.59
N ASP A 95 7.60 3.75 -5.36
CA ASP A 95 8.90 4.31 -5.00
C ASP A 95 10.03 3.31 -5.23
N ARG A 96 11.08 3.73 -5.94
CA ARG A 96 12.19 2.84 -6.32
C ARG A 96 13.11 2.50 -5.16
N ASP A 97 13.31 3.44 -4.25
CA ASP A 97 14.21 3.26 -3.11
C ASP A 97 13.53 2.40 -2.05
N LEU A 98 12.25 2.62 -1.75
CA LEU A 98 11.46 1.76 -0.86
C LEU A 98 11.41 0.31 -1.37
N LYS A 99 11.15 0.10 -2.67
CA LYS A 99 11.20 -1.25 -3.29
C LYS A 99 12.53 -1.94 -3.06
N ARG A 100 13.64 -1.25 -3.33
CA ARG A 100 14.99 -1.79 -3.15
C ARG A 100 15.22 -2.18 -1.69
N ARG A 101 14.77 -1.34 -0.76
CA ARG A 101 14.92 -1.56 0.68
C ARG A 101 14.09 -2.76 1.16
N LEU A 102 12.84 -2.90 0.72
CA LEU A 102 11.99 -4.05 1.05
C LEU A 102 12.63 -5.37 0.63
N ILE A 103 13.08 -5.47 -0.63
CA ILE A 103 13.75 -6.68 -1.13
C ILE A 103 15.04 -6.96 -0.35
N SER A 104 15.81 -5.92 -0.01
CA SER A 104 17.07 -6.11 0.74
C SER A 104 16.90 -6.71 2.14
N VAL A 105 15.71 -6.65 2.71
CA VAL A 105 15.36 -7.23 4.02
C VAL A 105 14.46 -8.46 3.91
N GLY A 106 14.24 -8.99 2.70
CA GLY A 106 13.41 -10.18 2.46
C GLY A 106 11.90 -9.92 2.52
N CYS A 107 11.48 -8.67 2.39
CA CYS A 107 10.08 -8.28 2.27
C CYS A 107 9.66 -8.15 0.80
N SER A 108 8.36 -8.22 0.56
CA SER A 108 7.76 -8.11 -0.76
C SER A 108 7.05 -6.77 -0.97
N TYR A 109 6.74 -6.45 -2.22
CA TYR A 109 5.97 -5.27 -2.58
C TYR A 109 4.98 -5.54 -3.72
N VAL A 110 3.92 -4.74 -3.76
CA VAL A 110 3.01 -4.65 -4.91
C VAL A 110 3.27 -3.34 -5.62
N GLU A 111 3.36 -3.36 -6.94
CA GLU A 111 3.51 -2.14 -7.73
C GLU A 111 2.46 -2.02 -8.82
N VAL A 112 2.16 -0.77 -9.16
CA VAL A 112 1.39 -0.43 -10.36
C VAL A 112 2.34 -0.46 -11.56
N THR A 113 2.03 -1.29 -12.55
CA THR A 113 2.82 -1.40 -13.78
C THR A 113 2.34 -0.42 -14.85
N ALA A 114 3.17 -0.19 -15.88
CA ALA A 114 2.79 0.62 -17.05
C ALA A 114 1.56 0.07 -17.80
N GLY A 115 1.26 -1.22 -17.65
CA GLY A 115 0.07 -1.87 -18.23
C GLY A 115 -1.22 -1.59 -17.47
N ARG A 116 -1.19 -0.75 -16.42
CA ARG A 116 -2.32 -0.52 -15.48
C ARG A 116 -2.78 -1.81 -14.81
N THR A 117 -1.81 -2.62 -14.41
CA THR A 117 -2.03 -3.86 -13.64
C THR A 117 -1.24 -3.80 -12.34
N LEU A 118 -1.60 -4.66 -11.39
CA LEU A 118 -0.79 -4.88 -10.19
C LEU A 118 0.15 -6.06 -10.38
N ARG A 119 1.37 -5.92 -9.85
CA ARG A 119 2.36 -7.00 -9.78
C ARG A 119 2.89 -7.13 -8.38
N LEU A 120 2.84 -8.35 -7.83
CA LEU A 120 3.56 -8.73 -6.62
C LEU A 120 5.01 -9.08 -6.99
N VAL A 121 5.96 -8.61 -6.19
CA VAL A 121 7.38 -8.93 -6.26
C VAL A 121 7.85 -9.31 -4.86
N ASP A 122 8.50 -10.45 -4.73
CA ASP A 122 8.97 -11.07 -3.49
C ASP A 122 10.46 -11.43 -3.52
#